data_AF-A0A1I4YPQ0-F1
#
_entry.id   AF-A0A1I4YPQ0-F1
#
_cell.length_a   1.000
_cell.length_b   1.000
_cell.length_c   1.000
_cell.angle_alpha   90.00
_cell.angle_beta   90.00
_cell.angle_gamma   90.00
#
_symmetry.space_group_name_H-M   'P 1'
#
loop_
_entity.id
_entity.type
_entity.pdbx_description
1 polymer ?
#
loop_
_entity_poly.entity_id
_entity_poly.type
_entity_poly.pdbx_seq_one_letter_code
_entity_poly.pdbx_strand_id
1 'polypeptide(L)'
;YPYAIRSWRNNWEELTVFFDFPVEIRKIIYTTNLIENLNGKIRKYTKNKLSFPNDDALKKSVYLAITEIEKKWYQPIWNWALIFNQFITIFENRIQV
;
A
#
# COMPACT_ATOMS: atom_id res chain seq x y z
N TYR A 1 -13.43 16.27 -16.91
CA TYR A 1 -13.10 14.83 -16.82
C TYR A 1 -14.34 13.97 -16.54
N PRO A 2 -15.23 13.75 -17.52
CA PRO A 2 -16.48 12.98 -17.30
C PRO A 2 -16.24 11.51 -16.87
N TYR A 3 -15.20 10.87 -17.40
CA TYR A 3 -14.84 9.49 -17.07
C TYR A 3 -14.42 9.32 -15.61
N ALA A 4 -13.58 10.22 -15.10
CA ALA A 4 -13.16 10.18 -13.70
C ALA A 4 -14.36 10.30 -12.76
N ILE A 5 -15.23 11.30 -12.97
CA ILE A 5 -16.43 11.49 -12.14
C ILE A 5 -17.35 10.27 -12.17
N ARG A 6 -17.53 9.65 -13.34
CA ARG A 6 -18.32 8.42 -13.47
C ARG A 6 -17.70 7.27 -12.66
N SER A 7 -16.39 7.08 -12.73
CA SER A 7 -15.69 6.07 -11.92
C SER A 7 -15.88 6.31 -10.43
N TRP A 8 -15.76 7.56 -9.96
CA TRP A 8 -15.99 7.91 -8.55
C TRP A 8 -17.41 7.60 -8.09
N ARG A 9 -18.42 7.94 -8.92
CA ARG A 9 -19.83 7.66 -8.60
C ARG A 9 -20.14 6.16 -8.59
N ASN A 10 -19.61 5.42 -9.56
CA ASN A 10 -19.85 3.98 -9.67
C ASN A 10 -19.24 3.18 -8.50
N ASN A 11 -18.13 3.64 -7.94
CA ASN A 11 -17.43 2.96 -6.84
C ASN A 11 -17.61 3.70 -5.50
N TRP A 12 -18.62 4.57 -5.39
CA TRP A 12 -18.75 5.47 -4.24
C TRP A 12 -18.85 4.72 -2.91
N GLU A 13 -19.67 3.67 -2.85
CA GLU A 13 -19.88 2.87 -1.65
C GLU A 13 -18.54 2.31 -1.12
N GLU A 14 -17.78 1.62 -1.98
CA GLU A 14 -16.47 1.07 -1.63
C GLU A 14 -15.45 2.16 -1.25
N LEU A 15 -15.43 3.27 -2.00
CA LEU A 15 -14.51 4.37 -1.77
C LEU A 15 -14.81 5.16 -0.49
N THR A 16 -16.04 5.10 0.04
CA THR A 16 -16.40 5.83 1.27
C THR A 16 -16.16 5.04 2.55
N VAL A 17 -15.95 3.73 2.49
CA VAL A 17 -15.68 2.88 3.68
C VAL A 17 -14.50 3.41 4.50
N PHE A 18 -13.50 4.01 3.86
CA PHE A 18 -12.35 4.53 4.61
C PHE A 18 -12.73 5.67 5.57
N PHE A 19 -13.87 6.36 5.38
CA PHE A 19 -14.36 7.39 6.28
C PHE A 19 -14.83 6.87 7.65
N ASP A 20 -15.09 5.56 7.75
CA ASP A 20 -15.43 4.91 9.03
C ASP A 20 -14.23 4.87 9.99
N PHE A 21 -13.02 5.14 9.50
CA PHE A 21 -11.80 5.15 10.31
C PHE A 21 -11.45 6.56 10.85
N PRO A 22 -10.89 6.64 12.07
CA PRO A 22 -10.26 7.84 12.61
C PRO A 22 -9.23 8.46 11.66
N VAL A 23 -8.99 9.77 11.82
CA VAL A 23 -8.11 10.53 10.93
C VAL A 23 -6.68 9.98 10.90
N GLU A 24 -6.20 9.43 12.03
CA GLU A 24 -4.88 8.85 12.17
C GLU A 24 -4.72 7.57 11.32
N ILE A 25 -5.73 6.71 11.30
CA ILE A 25 -5.77 5.50 10.46
C ILE A 25 -5.98 5.88 8.99
N ARG A 26 -6.88 6.82 8.70
CA ARG A 26 -7.10 7.31 7.33
C ARG A 26 -5.81 7.81 6.68
N LYS A 27 -4.98 8.51 7.45
CA LYS A 27 -3.68 8.99 6.98
C LYS A 27 -2.79 7.87 6.49
N ILE A 28 -2.74 6.72 7.17
CA ILE A 28 -2.01 5.55 6.67
C ILE A 28 -2.61 5.07 5.35
N ILE A 29 -3.93 4.93 5.28
CA ILE A 29 -4.64 4.39 4.11
C ILE A 29 -4.41 5.25 2.86
N TYR A 30 -4.62 6.57 2.93
CA TYR A 30 -4.52 7.44 1.75
C TYR A 30 -3.09 7.85 1.41
N THR A 31 -2.08 7.53 2.23
CA THR A 31 -0.68 7.80 1.86
C THR A 31 -0.25 6.86 0.73
N THR A 32 -0.45 7.30 -0.51
CA THR A 32 -0.09 6.54 -1.71
C THR A 32 1.43 6.36 -1.85
N ASN A 33 2.23 7.20 -1.18
CA ASN A 33 3.69 7.17 -1.19
C ASN A 33 4.29 5.76 -0.99
N LEU A 34 3.70 4.92 -0.13
CA LEU A 34 4.24 3.57 0.10
C LEU A 34 4.10 2.70 -1.15
N ILE A 35 2.88 2.61 -1.69
CA ILE A 35 2.53 1.77 -2.84
C ILE A 35 3.16 2.33 -4.12
N GLU A 36 3.14 3.66 -4.30
CA GLU A 36 3.74 4.34 -5.45
C GLU A 36 5.27 4.18 -5.46
N ASN A 37 5.94 4.31 -4.32
CA ASN A 37 7.39 4.11 -4.21
C ASN A 37 7.77 2.65 -4.51
N LEU A 38 7.02 1.68 -3.96
CA LEU A 38 7.19 0.26 -4.25
C LEU A 38 7.08 0.00 -5.76
N ASN A 39 5.97 0.43 -6.37
CA ASN A 39 5.72 0.26 -7.81
C ASN A 39 6.78 0.98 -8.66
N GLY A 40 7.18 2.19 -8.29
CA GLY A 40 8.20 2.97 -8.98
C GLY A 40 9.56 2.27 -8.97
N LYS A 41 9.94 1.68 -7.84
CA LYS A 41 11.19 0.91 -7.74
C LYS A 41 11.12 -0.41 -8.50
N ILE A 42 10.03 -1.17 -8.40
CA ILE A 42 9.85 -2.39 -9.22
C ILE A 42 10.00 -2.05 -10.70
N ARG A 43 9.30 -1.02 -11.19
CA ARG A 43 9.43 -0.52 -12.56
C ARG A 43 10.87 -0.11 -12.89
N LYS A 44 11.57 0.56 -11.97
CA LYS A 44 12.98 0.94 -12.17
C LYS A 44 13.88 -0.28 -12.37
N TYR A 45 13.70 -1.34 -11.57
CA TYR A 45 14.52 -2.55 -11.67
C TYR A 45 14.19 -3.40 -12.91
N THR A 46 12.94 -3.37 -13.38
CA THR A 46 12.54 -4.12 -14.58
C THR A 46 12.69 -3.33 -15.88
N LYS A 47 12.81 -1.99 -15.85
CA LYS A 47 12.86 -1.13 -17.06
C LYS A 47 13.93 -1.51 -18.09
N ASN A 48 15.08 -2.04 -17.63
CA ASN A 48 16.20 -2.40 -18.51
C ASN A 48 16.05 -3.80 -19.14
N LYS A 49 14.96 -4.53 -18.84
CA LYS A 49 14.65 -5.84 -19.41
C LYS A 49 13.44 -5.70 -20.34
N LEU A 50 13.66 -5.86 -21.64
CA LEU A 50 12.60 -5.84 -22.65
C LEU A 50 11.71 -7.09 -22.59
N SER A 51 12.28 -8.23 -22.23
CA SER A 51 11.56 -9.47 -22.00
C SER A 51 12.26 -10.33 -20.95
N PHE A 52 11.50 -11.26 -20.36
CA PHE A 52 12.01 -12.30 -19.49
C PHE A 52 11.91 -13.65 -20.21
N PRO A 53 12.88 -14.57 -20.03
CA PRO A 53 12.89 -15.86 -20.71
C PRO A 53 11.78 -16.81 -20.22
N ASN A 54 11.30 -16.64 -18.99
CA ASN A 54 10.19 -17.37 -18.39
C ASN A 54 9.66 -16.61 -17.16
N ASP A 55 8.54 -17.09 -16.61
CA ASP A 55 7.89 -16.48 -15.45
C ASP A 55 8.76 -16.51 -14.19
N ASP A 56 9.58 -17.55 -14.01
CA ASP A 56 10.45 -17.67 -12.83
C ASP A 56 11.56 -16.62 -12.81
N ALA A 57 12.10 -16.28 -13.98
CA ALA A 57 13.06 -15.19 -14.13
C ALA A 57 12.43 -13.83 -13.77
N LEU A 58 11.17 -13.60 -14.19
CA LEU A 58 10.40 -12.40 -13.80
C LEU A 58 10.17 -12.37 -12.28
N LYS A 59 9.67 -13.47 -11.70
CA LYS A 59 9.43 -13.58 -10.25
C LYS A 59 10.70 -13.33 -9.44
N LYS A 60 11.84 -13.91 -9.82
CA LYS A 60 13.14 -13.64 -9.18
C LYS A 60 13.53 -12.17 -9.27
N SER A 61 13.35 -11.53 -10.42
CA SER A 61 13.67 -10.10 -10.58
C SER A 61 12.81 -9.22 -9.68
N VAL A 62 11.52 -9.49 -9.59
CA VAL A 62 10.59 -8.76 -8.71
C VAL A 62 10.93 -9.01 -7.25
N TYR A 63 11.19 -10.27 -6.87
CA TYR A 63 11.61 -10.64 -5.52
C TYR A 63 12.85 -9.87 -5.08
N LEU A 64 13.92 -9.89 -5.90
CA LEU A 64 15.17 -9.17 -5.59
C LEU A 64 14.95 -7.66 -5.46
N ALA A 65 14.07 -7.07 -6.27
CA ALA A 65 13.69 -5.68 -6.15
C ALA A 65 13.00 -5.39 -4.80
N ILE A 66 12.05 -6.23 -4.39
CA ILE A 66 11.35 -6.12 -3.10
C ILE A 66 12.33 -6.27 -1.94
N THR A 67 13.21 -7.29 -1.96
CA THR A 67 14.22 -7.50 -0.92
C THR A 67 15.13 -6.28 -0.74
N GLU A 68 15.52 -5.61 -1.82
CA GLU A 68 16.33 -4.39 -1.73
C GLU A 68 15.53 -3.18 -1.18
N ILE A 69 14.22 -3.16 -1.40
CA ILE A 69 13.32 -2.14 -0.86
C ILE A 69 13.15 -2.31 0.65
N GLU A 70 12.90 -3.54 1.09
CA GLU A 70 12.66 -3.91 2.48
C GLU A 70 13.83 -3.57 3.40
N LYS A 71 15.08 -3.63 2.90
CA LYS A 71 16.27 -3.17 3.65
C LYS A 71 16.16 -1.73 4.14
N LYS A 72 15.34 -0.89 3.50
CA LYS A 72 15.12 0.51 3.87
C LYS A 72 13.84 0.72 4.70
N TRP A 73 13.06 -0.33 4.94
CA TRP A 73 11.80 -0.30 5.69
C TRP A 73 12.00 -0.55 7.18
N TYR A 74 12.94 0.18 7.80
CA TYR A 74 13.19 0.11 9.23
C TYR A 74 12.65 1.33 10.00
N GLN A 75 12.14 2.34 9.28
CA GLN A 75 11.59 3.55 9.88
C GLN A 75 10.22 3.25 10.49
N PRO A 76 9.99 3.57 11.77
CA PRO A 76 8.69 3.35 12.40
C PRO A 76 7.64 4.30 11.83
N ILE A 77 6.38 3.86 11.88
CA ILE A 77 5.24 4.72 11.53
C ILE A 77 5.11 5.80 12.62
N TRP A 78 5.02 7.06 12.19
CA TRP A 78 4.82 8.17 13.11
C TRP A 78 3.49 8.02 13.86
N ASN A 79 3.51 8.22 15.18
CA ASN A 79 2.36 8.03 16.08
C ASN A 79 1.76 6.61 16.08
N TRP A 80 2.57 5.58 15.81
CA TRP A 80 2.09 4.18 15.77
C TRP A 80 1.31 3.75 17.02
N ALA A 81 1.75 4.12 18.23
CA ALA A 81 1.07 3.74 19.46
C ALA A 81 -0.40 4.25 19.54
N LEU A 82 -0.63 5.50 19.12
CA LEU A 82 -1.98 6.08 19.08
C LEU A 82 -2.87 5.37 18.05
N ILE A 83 -2.31 5.17 16.85
CA ILE A 83 -2.98 4.49 15.73
C ILE A 83 -3.35 3.06 16.13
N PHE A 84 -2.41 2.34 16.76
CA PHE A 84 -2.58 0.97 17.18
C PHE A 84 -3.66 0.84 18.27
N ASN A 85 -3.67 1.75 19.25
CA ASN A 85 -4.72 1.78 20.28
C ASN A 85 -6.11 2.01 19.67
N GLN A 86 -6.25 2.98 18.75
CA GLN A 86 -7.52 3.20 18.05
C GLN A 86 -7.94 1.96 17.23
N PHE A 87 -6.99 1.32 16.56
CA PHE A 87 -7.25 0.12 15.76
C PHE A 87 -7.72 -1.06 16.62
N ILE A 88 -7.12 -1.26 17.80
CA ILE A 88 -7.58 -2.27 18.77
C ILE A 88 -9.00 -1.95 19.24
N THR A 89 -9.32 -0.70 19.60
CA THR A 89 -10.68 -0.33 20.04
C THR A 89 -11.73 -0.53 18.94
N ILE A 90 -11.38 -0.34 17.66
CA ILE A 90 -12.32 -0.60 16.56
C ILE A 90 -12.52 -2.11 16.33
N PHE A 91 -11.50 -2.92 16.64
CA PHE A 91 -11.47 -4.35 16.33
C PHE A 91 -11.18 -5.24 17.54
N GLU A 92 -11.73 -4.89 18.70
CA GLU A 92 -11.38 -5.47 20.02
C GLU A 92 -11.36 -6.99 20.03
N ASN A 93 -12.33 -7.63 19.38
CA ASN A 93 -12.46 -9.10 19.37
C ASN A 93 -11.66 -9.82 18.28
N ARG A 94 -10.89 -9.09 17.46
CA ARG A 94 -10.15 -9.65 16.32
C ARG A 94 -8.64 -9.68 16.51
N ILE A 95 -8.12 -8.91 17.47
CA ILE A 95 -6.69 -8.75 17.70
C ILE A 95 -6.36 -9.29 19.09
N GLN A 96 -5.56 -10.36 19.12
CA GLN A 96 -4.92 -10.82 20.34
C GLN A 96 -3.60 -10.06 20.47
N VAL A 97 -3.46 -9.29 21.55
CA VAL A 97 -2.24 -8.54 21.91
C VAL A 97 -1.39 -9.38 22.85
#